data_AF-A0A973THD6-F1
#
_entry.id   AF-A0A973THD6-F1
#
_cell.length_a   1.000
_cell.length_b   1.000
_cell.length_c   1.000
_cell.angle_alpha   90.00
_cell.angle_beta   90.00
_cell.angle_gamma   90.00
#
_symmetry.space_group_name_H-M   'P 1'
#
loop_
_entity.id
_entity.type
_entity.pdbx_description
1 polymer ?
#
loop_
_entity_poly.entity_id
_entity_poly.type
_entity_poly.pdbx_seq_one_letter_code
_entity_poly.pdbx_strand_id
1 'polypeptide(L)' 'MPDAHDVAARVAGWRARSESVLAALLPSADASPRRLHAAMRHATLGGGKRMRPLLVYAAGTALGAG' A
#
# COMPACT_ATOMS: atom_id res chain seq x y z
N MET A 1 1.70 -24.91 -10.36
CA MET A 1 2.52 -23.70 -10.12
C MET A 1 1.66 -22.52 -10.49
N PRO A 2 1.45 -21.52 -9.62
CA PRO A 2 0.70 -20.32 -9.99
C PRO A 2 1.38 -19.67 -11.20
N ASP A 3 0.59 -19.23 -12.18
CA ASP A 3 1.15 -18.60 -13.36
C ASP A 3 1.74 -17.21 -12.99
N ALA A 4 2.66 -16.71 -13.80
CA ALA A 4 3.30 -15.42 -13.53
C ALA A 4 2.32 -14.22 -13.58
N HIS A 5 1.21 -14.34 -14.32
CA HIS A 5 0.17 -13.31 -14.44
C HIS A 5 -0.70 -13.24 -13.17
N ASP A 6 -1.01 -14.37 -12.53
CA ASP A 6 -1.72 -14.47 -11.27
C ASP A 6 -0.89 -13.83 -10.14
N VAL A 7 0.41 -14.12 -10.11
CA VAL A 7 1.33 -13.47 -9.15
C VAL A 7 1.38 -11.95 -9.38
N ALA A 8 1.50 -11.50 -10.63
CA ALA A 8 1.51 -10.07 -10.96
C ALA A 8 0.19 -9.38 -10.58
N ALA A 9 -0.96 -10.02 -10.84
CA ALA A 9 -2.28 -9.51 -10.48
C ALA A 9 -2.45 -9.39 -8.96
N ARG A 10 -2.01 -10.40 -8.20
CA ARG A 10 -2.04 -10.39 -6.73
C ARG A 10 -1.15 -9.29 -6.15
N VAL A 11 0.06 -9.13 -6.68
CA VAL A 11 0.98 -8.05 -6.27
C VAL A 11 0.38 -6.67 -6.56
N ALA A 12 -0.27 -6.49 -7.72
CA ALA A 12 -0.97 -5.25 -8.05
C ALA A 12 -2.13 -4.98 -7.08
N GLY A 13 -2.94 -5.99 -6.76
CA GLY A 13 -4.03 -5.89 -5.79
C GLY A 13 -3.55 -5.51 -4.39
N TRP A 14 -2.50 -6.16 -3.88
CA TRP A 14 -1.90 -5.84 -2.58
C TRP A 14 -1.32 -4.42 -2.52
N ARG A 15 -0.68 -3.98 -3.61
CA ARG A 15 -0.18 -2.60 -3.72
C ARG A 15 -1.33 -1.59 -3.67
N ALA A 16 -2.39 -1.81 -4.45
CA ALA A 16 -3.55 -0.93 -4.48
C ALA A 16 -4.23 -0.84 -3.10
N ARG A 17 -4.41 -2.00 -2.44
CA ARG A 17 -4.94 -2.06 -1.07
C ARG A 17 -4.06 -1.28 -0.08
N SER A 18 -2.73 -1.45 -0.16
CA SER A 18 -1.78 -0.75 0.71
C SER A 18 -1.89 0.77 0.55
N GLU A 19 -1.92 1.27 -0.70
CA GLU A 19 -2.04 2.71 -0.98
C GLU A 19 -3.38 3.27 -0.47
N SER A 20 -4.48 2.52 -0.65
CA SER A 20 -5.80 2.93 -0.16
C SER A 20 -5.83 3.04 1.37
N VAL A 21 -5.30 2.04 2.08
CA VAL A 21 -5.24 2.06 3.55
C VAL A 21 -4.35 3.19 4.05
N LEU A 22 -3.17 3.38 3.45
CA LEU A 22 -2.28 4.49 3.82
C LEU A 22 -2.95 5.85 3.57
N ALA A 23 -3.66 6.02 2.46
CA ALA A 23 -4.34 7.27 2.15
C ALA A 23 -5.47 7.60 3.13
N ALA A 24 -6.15 6.56 3.64
CA ALA A 24 -7.22 6.68 4.63
C ALA A 24 -6.69 6.97 6.05
N LEU A 25 -5.51 6.46 6.40
CA LEU A 25 -4.88 6.70 7.70
C LEU A 25 -4.23 8.08 7.81
N LEU A 26 -3.87 8.70 6.68
CA LEU A 26 -3.26 10.02 6.67
C LEU A 26 -4.33 11.12 6.81
N PRO A 27 -4.07 12.16 7.62
CA PRO A 27 -4.93 13.34 7.69
C PRO A 27 -5.16 13.96 6.31
N SER A 28 -6.28 14.66 6.15
CA SER A 28 -6.56 15.43 4.93
C SER A 28 -5.48 16.50 4.72
N ALA A 29 -5.07 16.69 3.46
CA ALA A 29 -4.14 17.76 3.09
C ALA A 29 -4.71 19.16 3.37
N ASP A 30 -6.04 19.28 3.38
CA ASP A 30 -6.75 20.54 3.59
C ASP A 30 -6.99 20.86 5.07
N ALA A 31 -6.81 19.86 5.96
CA ALA A 31 -6.90 20.06 7.39
C ALA A 31 -5.66 20.78 7.94
N SER A 32 -5.86 21.70 8.88
CA SER A 32 -4.75 22.33 9.59
C SER A 32 -4.00 21.30 10.45
N PRO A 33 -2.65 21.28 10.48
CA PRO A 33 -1.71 22.11 9.70
C PRO A 33 -1.47 21.59 8.27
N ARG A 34 -1.99 22.32 7.28
CA ARG A 34 -2.05 21.88 5.86
C ARG A 34 -0.69 21.49 5.28
N ARG A 35 0.34 22.31 5.50
CA ARG A 35 1.67 22.08 4.91
C ARG A 35 2.31 20.79 5.43
N LEU A 36 2.11 20.47 6.70
CA LEU A 36 2.61 19.23 7.29
C LEU A 36 1.87 18.02 6.72
N HIS A 37 0.53 18.08 6.67
CA HIS A 37 -0.27 16.99 6.12
C HIS A 37 0.01 16.74 4.64
N ALA A 38 0.15 17.80 3.84
CA ALA A 38 0.56 17.69 2.44
C ALA A 38 1.94 17.01 2.30
N ALA A 39 2.92 17.38 3.13
CA ALA A 39 4.24 16.75 3.13
C ALA A 39 4.19 15.27 3.54
N MET A 40 3.41 14.92 4.56
CA MET A 40 3.23 13.53 4.99
C MET A 40 2.58 12.68 3.88
N ARG A 41 1.53 13.20 3.23
CA ARG A 41 0.87 12.54 2.11
C ARG A 41 1.82 12.38 0.93
N HIS A 42 2.62 13.38 0.60
CA HIS A 42 3.60 13.29 -0.47
C HIS A 42 4.73 12.27 -0.18
N ALA A 43 5.24 12.23 1.06
CA ALA A 43 6.28 11.28 1.43
C ALA A 43 5.76 9.83 1.50
N THR A 44 4.47 9.67 1.85
CA THR A 44 3.89 8.35 2.13
C THR A 44 3.18 7.76 0.92
N LEU A 45 2.42 8.54 0.15
CA LEU A 45 1.64 8.13 -1.03
C LEU A 45 2.42 8.42 -2.31
N GLY A 46 2.15 7.71 -3.41
CA GLY A 46 2.79 8.04 -4.70
C GLY A 46 4.02 7.21 -5.09
N GLY A 47 4.21 6.04 -4.46
CA GLY A 47 4.84 4.93 -5.16
C GLY A 47 6.36 4.80 -5.00
N GLY A 48 6.77 4.14 -3.91
CA GLY A 48 7.99 3.32 -3.91
C GLY A 48 7.69 1.87 -4.32
N LYS A 49 8.67 0.97 -4.23
CA LYS A 49 8.46 -0.48 -4.47
C LYS A 49 7.48 -1.14 -3.48
N ARG A 50 7.11 -0.47 -2.38
CA ARG A 50 6.24 -0.97 -1.28
C ARG A 50 6.58 -2.40 -0.85
N MET A 51 7.89 -2.69 -0.82
CA MET A 51 8.39 -4.05 -0.62
C MET A 51 7.98 -4.63 0.74
N ARG A 52 7.93 -3.78 1.79
CA ARG A 52 7.51 -4.20 3.14
C ARG A 52 6.04 -4.67 3.18
N PRO A 53 5.02 -3.87 2.76
CA PRO A 53 3.64 -4.36 2.68
C PRO A 53 3.47 -5.61 1.82
N LEU A 54 4.15 -5.68 0.67
CA LEU A 54 4.04 -6.81 -0.24
C LEU A 54 4.54 -8.12 0.41
N LEU A 55 5.65 -8.07 1.15
CA LEU A 55 6.15 -9.23 1.89
C LEU A 55 5.19 -9.67 3.00
N VAL A 56 4.54 -8.73 3.68
CA VAL A 56 3.53 -9.03 4.71
C VAL A 56 2.32 -9.73 4.09
N TYR A 57 1.78 -9.22 2.99
CA TYR A 57 0.66 -9.87 2.30
C TYR A 57 1.05 -11.24 1.73
N ALA A 58 2.25 -11.36 1.14
CA ALA A 58 2.74 -12.63 0.63
C ALA A 58 2.88 -13.67 1.75
N ALA A 59 3.48 -13.31 2.89
CA ALA A 59 3.60 -14.19 4.04
C ALA A 59 2.23 -14.58 4.61
N GLY A 60 1.32 -13.61 4.78
CA GLY A 60 -0.05 -13.87 5.22
C GLY A 60 -0.75 -14.87 4.31
N THR A 61 -0.74 -14.65 3.00
CA THR A 61 -1.38 -15.58 2.07
C THR A 61 -0.70 -16.95 2.03
N ALA A 62 0.64 -17.01 2.15
CA ALA A 62 1.36 -18.28 2.22
C ALA A 62 1.00 -19.09 3.48
N LEU A 63 0.66 -18.41 4.57
CA LEU A 63 0.26 -19.00 5.84
C LEU A 63 -1.26 -19.18 5.98
N GLY A 64 -2.04 -18.90 4.93
CA GLY A 64 -3.50 -19.05 4.94
C GLY A 64 -4.27 -17.91 5.63
N ALA A 65 -3.62 -16.79 5.95
CA ALA A 65 -4.30 -15.55 6.28
C ALA A 65 -4.78 -14.89 4.98
N GLY A 66 -6.02 -15.19 4.60
CA GLY A 66 -6.70 -14.70 3.40
C GLY A 66 -8.07 -14.16 3.74
#